data_AF-A0A433A4W2-F1
#
_entry.id   AF-A0A433A4W2-F1
#
_cell.length_a   1.000
_cell.length_b   1.000
_cell.length_c   1.000
_cell.angle_alpha   90.00
_cell.angle_beta   90.00
_cell.angle_gamma   90.00
#
_symmetry.space_group_name_H-M   'P 1'
#
loop_
_entity.id
_entity.type
_entity.pdbx_description
1 polymer ?
#
loop_
_entity_poly.entity_id
_entity_poly.type
_entity_poly.pdbx_seq_one_letter_code
_entity_poly.pdbx_strand_id
1 'polypeptide(L)'
;MHSTLNVADVPTVDASDIAFVLRLLIDSGRGLALLRGLNEGEIRELEEKIWNEYQGTANSRVAIALRFRALLAVFSSRRVKALFLERGYPVFGALAHWTAAQPLNIRFGFNSQRLLIALEAMTAPTRHAQAATAEMRIAA
;
A
#
# COMPACT_ATOMS: atom_id res chain seq x y z
N MET A 1 -21.42 -21.56 -15.05
CA MET A 1 -21.66 -20.69 -13.87
C MET A 1 -20.33 -20.46 -13.18
N HIS A 2 -19.71 -19.29 -13.33
CA HIS A 2 -18.55 -18.94 -12.51
C HIS A 2 -19.05 -18.54 -11.13
N SER A 3 -19.13 -19.48 -10.18
CA SER A 3 -19.22 -19.12 -8.77
C SER A 3 -17.95 -18.35 -8.42
N THR A 4 -18.08 -17.04 -8.29
CA THR A 4 -17.02 -16.18 -7.79
C THR A 4 -16.88 -16.48 -6.30
N LEU A 5 -15.96 -17.37 -5.96
CA LEU A 5 -15.63 -17.67 -4.56
C LEU A 5 -15.17 -16.39 -3.88
N ASN A 6 -15.99 -15.86 -2.96
CA ASN A 6 -15.57 -14.78 -2.08
C ASN A 6 -14.76 -15.36 -0.91
N VAL A 7 -13.45 -15.14 -0.93
CA VAL A 7 -12.52 -15.61 0.10
C VAL A 7 -12.22 -14.54 1.16
N ALA A 8 -12.78 -13.33 1.03
CA ALA A 8 -12.50 -12.23 1.94
C ALA A 8 -13.29 -12.34 3.24
N ASP A 9 -12.59 -12.13 4.35
CA ASP A 9 -13.17 -12.00 5.70
C ASP A 9 -13.03 -10.57 6.25
N VAL A 10 -12.29 -9.69 5.57
CA VAL A 10 -12.18 -8.26 5.92
C VAL A 10 -12.91 -7.38 4.89
N PRO A 11 -13.89 -6.54 5.30
CA PRO A 11 -14.68 -5.69 4.39
C PRO A 11 -13.83 -4.73 3.58
N THR A 12 -14.09 -4.53 2.29
CA THR A 12 -13.39 -3.53 1.48
C THR A 12 -13.53 -2.12 2.05
N VAL A 13 -12.55 -1.27 1.76
CA VAL A 13 -12.47 0.13 2.23
C VAL A 13 -12.14 1.03 1.05
N ASP A 14 -12.26 2.34 1.22
CA ASP A 14 -11.91 3.28 0.15
C ASP A 14 -10.39 3.48 0.07
N ALA A 15 -9.91 3.82 -1.12
CA ALA A 15 -8.49 4.12 -1.31
C ALA A 15 -8.04 5.32 -0.46
N SER A 16 -8.92 6.30 -0.22
CA SER A 16 -8.68 7.44 0.68
C SER A 16 -8.41 6.99 2.11
N ASP A 17 -9.05 5.93 2.57
CA ASP A 17 -8.89 5.40 3.93
C ASP A 17 -7.50 4.78 4.12
N ILE A 18 -7.03 4.02 3.13
CA ILE A 18 -5.67 3.48 3.15
C ILE A 18 -4.65 4.59 2.96
N ALA A 19 -4.93 5.57 2.09
CA ALA A 19 -4.05 6.72 1.87
C ALA A 19 -3.85 7.53 3.17
N PHE A 20 -4.90 7.66 4.00
CA PHE A 20 -4.80 8.27 5.32
C PHE A 20 -3.76 7.55 6.20
N VAL A 21 -3.80 6.21 6.29
CA VAL A 21 -2.83 5.45 7.09
C VAL A 21 -1.41 5.56 6.54
N LEU A 22 -1.27 5.49 5.22
CA LEU A 22 0.01 5.67 4.57
C LEU A 22 0.58 7.08 4.80
N ARG A 23 -0.28 8.09 4.94
CA ARG A 23 0.13 9.45 5.31
C ARG A 23 0.57 9.53 6.77
N LEU A 24 -0.12 8.85 7.70
CA LEU A 24 0.33 8.76 9.10
C LEU A 24 1.76 8.20 9.22
N LEU A 25 2.16 7.26 8.35
CA LEU A 25 3.54 6.79 8.29
C LEU A 25 4.51 7.91 7.90
N ILE A 26 4.17 8.71 6.91
CA ILE A 26 5.01 9.82 6.45
C ILE A 26 5.11 10.89 7.53
N ASP A 27 3.97 11.32 8.08
CA ASP A 27 3.87 12.40 9.06
C ASP A 27 4.54 12.03 10.40
N SER A 28 4.60 10.74 10.74
CA SER A 28 5.35 10.25 11.91
C SER A 28 6.86 10.10 11.69
N GLY A 29 7.39 10.56 10.55
CA GLY A 29 8.80 10.39 10.17
C GLY A 29 9.16 8.94 9.84
N ARG A 30 8.15 8.08 9.64
CA ARG A 30 8.25 6.65 9.38
C ARG A 30 8.03 6.33 7.90
N GLY A 31 8.32 7.25 6.98
CA GLY A 31 8.14 7.03 5.54
C GLY A 31 8.91 5.81 4.99
N LEU A 32 10.01 5.42 5.64
CA LEU A 32 10.79 4.21 5.29
C LEU A 32 10.33 2.94 6.03
N ALA A 33 9.27 3.02 6.85
CA ALA A 33 8.73 1.88 7.61
C ALA A 33 8.42 0.68 6.73
N LEU A 34 7.91 0.92 5.52
CA LEU A 34 7.62 -0.13 4.55
C LEU A 34 8.89 -0.89 4.10
N LEU A 35 10.06 -0.24 4.16
CA LEU A 35 11.34 -0.84 3.79
C LEU A 35 12.03 -1.52 4.97
N ARG A 36 12.07 -0.87 6.14
CA ARG A 36 12.74 -1.42 7.33
C ARG A 36 11.88 -2.44 8.09
N GLY A 37 10.57 -2.42 7.89
CA GLY A 37 9.60 -3.10 8.75
C GLY A 37 9.28 -2.28 9.99
N LEU A 38 8.15 -2.58 10.62
CA LEU A 38 7.75 -2.01 11.90
C LEU A 38 7.74 -3.12 12.95
N ASN A 39 8.18 -2.79 14.16
CA ASN A 39 7.96 -3.67 15.30
C ASN A 39 6.50 -3.56 15.81
N GLU A 40 6.07 -4.49 16.65
CA GLU A 40 4.68 -4.53 17.13
C GLU A 40 4.30 -3.26 17.92
N GLY A 41 5.21 -2.66 18.68
CA GLY A 41 4.95 -1.40 19.40
C GLY A 41 4.67 -0.24 18.43
N GLU A 42 5.49 -0.10 17.39
CA GLU A 42 5.29 0.92 16.35
C GLU A 42 3.99 0.73 15.58
N ILE A 43 3.58 -0.53 15.37
CA ILE A 43 2.29 -0.86 14.76
C ILE A 43 1.14 -0.44 15.68
N ARG A 44 1.23 -0.75 16.98
CA ARG A 44 0.20 -0.38 17.97
C ARG A 44 0.01 1.12 18.08
N GLU A 45 1.08 1.90 18.09
CA GLU A 45 1.00 3.35 18.09
C GLU A 45 0.26 3.90 16.85
N LEU A 46 0.50 3.31 15.67
CA LEU A 46 -0.23 3.69 14.45
C LEU A 46 -1.69 3.27 14.52
N GLU A 47 -2.00 2.11 15.08
CA GLU A 47 -3.38 1.66 15.28
C GLU A 47 -4.14 2.56 16.26
N GLU A 48 -3.50 3.04 17.31
CA GLU A 48 -4.06 4.04 18.23
C GLU A 48 -4.34 5.37 17.50
N LYS A 49 -3.42 5.83 16.64
CA LYS A 49 -3.66 7.00 15.79
C LYS A 49 -4.83 6.81 14.83
N ILE A 50 -4.92 5.64 14.18
CA ILE A 50 -6.08 5.30 13.35
C ILE A 50 -7.36 5.37 14.20
N TRP A 51 -7.34 4.86 15.43
CA TRP A 51 -8.50 4.88 16.31
C TRP A 51 -8.96 6.29 16.66
N ASN A 52 -8.00 7.18 16.95
CA ASN A 52 -8.27 8.53 17.44
C ASN A 52 -8.53 9.56 16.32
N GLU A 53 -7.84 9.43 15.19
CA GLU A 53 -7.80 10.48 14.16
C GLU A 53 -8.71 10.18 12.96
N TYR A 54 -8.95 8.90 12.64
CA TYR A 54 -9.80 8.52 11.50
C TYR A 54 -11.28 8.80 11.77
N GLN A 55 -11.95 9.48 10.82
CA GLN A 55 -13.33 9.99 10.99
C GLN A 55 -14.44 9.05 10.49
N GLY A 56 -14.16 7.76 10.30
CA GLY A 56 -15.17 6.77 9.85
C GLY A 56 -15.77 5.91 10.97
N THR A 57 -16.45 4.84 10.58
CA THR A 57 -17.09 3.90 11.51
C THR A 57 -16.08 3.02 12.24
N ALA A 58 -16.46 2.46 13.39
CA ALA A 58 -15.62 1.49 14.11
C ALA A 58 -15.21 0.30 13.22
N ASN A 59 -16.15 -0.20 12.40
CA ASN A 59 -15.87 -1.28 11.45
C ASN A 59 -14.83 -0.88 10.39
N SER A 60 -14.90 0.35 9.89
CA SER A 60 -13.92 0.87 8.92
C SER A 60 -12.55 1.00 9.55
N ARG A 61 -12.45 1.52 10.79
CA ARG A 61 -11.19 1.58 11.56
C ARG A 61 -10.51 0.22 11.66
N VAL A 62 -11.28 -0.81 12.05
CA VAL A 62 -10.78 -2.19 12.16
C VAL A 62 -10.35 -2.72 10.79
N ALA A 63 -11.18 -2.56 9.75
CA ALA A 63 -10.88 -3.04 8.41
C ALA A 63 -9.60 -2.40 7.83
N ILE A 64 -9.40 -1.10 8.08
CA ILE A 64 -8.21 -0.34 7.69
C ILE A 64 -6.98 -0.86 8.44
N ALA A 65 -7.05 -1.02 9.77
CA ALA A 65 -5.94 -1.52 10.57
C ALA A 65 -5.50 -2.93 10.15
N LEU A 66 -6.46 -3.84 9.94
CA LEU A 66 -6.18 -5.19 9.45
C LEU A 66 -5.54 -5.20 8.06
N ARG A 67 -6.05 -4.38 7.14
CA ARG A 67 -5.44 -4.20 5.81
C ARG A 67 -4.04 -3.64 5.89
N PHE A 68 -3.82 -2.67 6.77
CA PHE A 68 -2.51 -2.08 6.96
C PHE A 68 -1.50 -3.10 7.49
N ARG A 69 -1.87 -3.92 8.49
CA ARG A 69 -1.03 -5.03 8.96
C ARG A 69 -0.70 -6.01 7.82
N ALA A 70 -1.70 -6.42 7.05
CA ALA A 70 -1.49 -7.30 5.90
C ALA A 70 -0.57 -6.67 4.84
N LEU A 71 -0.66 -5.36 4.65
CA LEU A 71 0.22 -4.62 3.75
C LEU A 71 1.68 -4.62 4.23
N LEU A 72 1.91 -4.34 5.52
CA LEU A 72 3.24 -4.39 6.12
C LEU A 72 3.88 -5.78 5.95
N ALA A 73 3.09 -6.84 6.14
CA ALA A 73 3.56 -8.21 5.95
C ALA A 73 4.02 -8.48 4.50
N VAL A 74 3.28 -8.00 3.50
CA VAL A 74 3.69 -8.15 2.08
C VAL A 74 4.95 -7.37 1.75
N PHE A 75 5.14 -6.21 2.37
CA PHE A 75 6.35 -5.41 2.21
C PHE A 75 7.61 -6.12 2.71
N SER A 76 7.53 -7.23 3.45
CA SER A 76 8.69 -8.09 3.73
C SER A 76 9.36 -8.66 2.46
N SER A 77 8.63 -8.73 1.33
CA SER A 77 9.15 -9.20 0.05
C SER A 77 10.26 -8.31 -0.51
N ARG A 78 11.45 -8.89 -0.75
CA ARG A 78 12.60 -8.18 -1.34
C ARG A 78 12.27 -7.49 -2.66
N ARG A 79 11.44 -8.10 -3.51
CA ARG A 79 11.07 -7.52 -4.83
C ARG A 79 10.16 -6.31 -4.68
N VAL A 80 9.21 -6.34 -3.75
CA VAL A 80 8.32 -5.20 -3.47
C VAL A 80 9.14 -4.04 -2.91
N LYS A 81 10.07 -4.31 -1.98
CA LYS A 81 11.00 -3.28 -1.46
C LYS A 81 11.86 -2.68 -2.56
N ALA A 82 12.41 -3.50 -3.46
CA ALA A 82 13.22 -3.03 -4.58
C ALA A 82 12.43 -2.11 -5.52
N LEU A 83 11.21 -2.50 -5.89
CA LEU A 83 10.34 -1.66 -6.71
C LEU A 83 9.99 -0.34 -6.01
N PHE A 84 9.73 -0.37 -4.70
CA PHE A 84 9.48 0.84 -3.93
C PHE A 84 10.68 1.78 -3.92
N LEU A 85 11.90 1.26 -3.78
CA LEU A 85 13.13 2.05 -3.87
C LEU A 85 13.37 2.63 -5.27
N GLU A 86 13.04 1.87 -6.32
CA GLU A 86 13.19 2.30 -7.71
C GLU A 86 12.20 3.42 -8.08
N ARG A 87 10.94 3.28 -7.68
CA ARG A 87 9.84 4.15 -8.11
C ARG A 87 9.57 5.31 -7.15
N GLY A 88 9.89 5.15 -5.87
CA GLY A 88 9.72 6.18 -4.85
C GLY A 88 8.26 6.52 -4.54
N TYR A 89 7.99 7.82 -4.30
CA TYR A 89 6.71 8.31 -3.78
C TYR A 89 5.43 7.90 -4.55
N PRO A 90 5.40 7.84 -5.90
CA PRO A 90 4.23 7.38 -6.66
C PRO A 90 3.68 6.01 -6.23
N VAL A 91 4.51 5.16 -5.63
CA VAL A 91 4.09 3.84 -5.14
C VAL A 91 3.05 3.97 -4.03
N PHE A 92 3.09 5.01 -3.18
CA PHE A 92 2.12 5.17 -2.09
C PHE A 92 0.67 5.27 -2.58
N GLY A 93 0.43 6.03 -3.66
CA GLY A 93 -0.90 6.12 -4.27
C GLY A 93 -1.35 4.78 -4.82
N ALA A 94 -0.47 4.08 -5.53
CA ALA A 94 -0.76 2.76 -6.08
C ALA A 94 -1.05 1.72 -4.99
N LEU A 95 -0.32 1.75 -3.88
CA LEU A 95 -0.58 0.92 -2.71
C LEU A 95 -1.97 1.17 -2.13
N ALA A 96 -2.34 2.43 -1.93
CA ALA A 96 -3.63 2.79 -1.36
C ALA A 96 -4.78 2.22 -2.19
N HIS A 97 -4.73 2.42 -3.51
CA HIS A 97 -5.72 1.88 -4.45
C HIS A 97 -5.75 0.35 -4.46
N TRP A 98 -4.59 -0.30 -4.52
CA TRP A 98 -4.54 -1.76 -4.58
C TRP A 98 -5.04 -2.40 -3.28
N THR A 99 -4.56 -1.95 -2.13
CA THR A 99 -4.93 -2.47 -0.81
C THR A 99 -6.41 -2.30 -0.50
N ALA A 100 -7.00 -1.18 -0.93
CA ALA A 100 -8.44 -0.93 -0.81
C ALA A 100 -9.28 -1.93 -1.62
N ALA A 101 -8.89 -2.15 -2.88
CA ALA A 101 -9.65 -2.95 -3.83
C ALA A 101 -9.48 -4.47 -3.67
N GLN A 102 -8.37 -4.93 -3.07
CA GLN A 102 -8.13 -6.38 -3.00
C GLN A 102 -8.97 -7.08 -1.93
N PRO A 103 -9.53 -8.27 -2.26
CA PRO A 103 -10.06 -9.20 -1.25
C PRO A 103 -8.96 -9.54 -0.24
N LEU A 104 -9.29 -9.43 1.05
CA LEU A 104 -8.38 -9.79 2.13
C LEU A 104 -8.98 -10.92 2.96
N ASN A 105 -8.22 -11.99 3.09
CA ASN A 105 -8.40 -13.02 4.10
C ASN A 105 -7.32 -12.83 5.17
N ILE A 106 -7.67 -12.55 6.43
CA ILE A 106 -6.69 -12.17 7.44
C ILE A 106 -5.70 -13.30 7.76
N ARG A 107 -6.11 -14.56 7.60
CA ARG A 107 -5.26 -15.73 7.84
C ARG A 107 -4.16 -15.86 6.76
N PHE A 108 -4.44 -15.48 5.52
CA PHE A 108 -3.51 -15.62 4.40
C PHE A 108 -2.81 -14.30 4.02
N GLY A 109 -3.40 -13.17 4.38
CA GLY A 109 -2.91 -11.85 4.03
C GLY A 109 -3.03 -11.55 2.53
N PHE A 110 -2.28 -10.53 2.10
CA PHE A 110 -2.19 -10.14 0.69
C PHE A 110 -1.13 -10.97 -0.06
N ASN A 111 -1.34 -11.19 -1.36
CA ASN A 111 -0.39 -11.89 -2.20
C ASN A 111 0.69 -10.92 -2.74
N SER A 112 1.96 -11.17 -2.41
CA SER A 112 3.08 -10.29 -2.77
C SER A 112 3.39 -10.23 -4.27
N GLN A 113 3.20 -11.33 -5.01
CA GLN A 113 3.38 -11.34 -6.47
C GLN A 113 2.29 -10.54 -7.17
N ARG A 114 1.04 -10.68 -6.73
CA ARG A 114 -0.09 -9.90 -7.26
C ARG A 114 0.09 -8.41 -6.98
N LEU A 115 0.60 -8.05 -5.79
CA LEU A 115 0.95 -6.66 -5.49
C LEU A 115 2.04 -6.17 -6.44
N LEU A 116 3.13 -6.92 -6.58
CA LEU A 116 4.27 -6.53 -7.42
C LEU A 116 3.83 -6.22 -8.86
N ILE A 117 3.08 -7.14 -9.48
CA ILE A 117 2.57 -6.99 -10.85
C ILE A 117 1.68 -5.74 -10.96
N ALA A 118 0.80 -5.52 -9.99
CA ALA A 118 -0.07 -4.37 -10.00
C ALA A 118 0.70 -3.05 -9.83
N LEU A 119 1.67 -3.00 -8.91
CA LEU A 119 2.50 -1.82 -8.71
C LEU A 119 3.35 -1.51 -9.94
N GLU A 120 3.93 -2.51 -10.59
CA GLU A 120 4.68 -2.33 -11.84
C GLU A 120 3.80 -1.68 -12.91
N ALA A 121 2.56 -2.16 -13.07
CA ALA A 121 1.59 -1.62 -14.02
C ALA A 121 1.12 -0.20 -13.67
N MET A 122 0.82 0.06 -12.40
CA MET A 122 0.27 1.33 -11.93
C MET A 122 1.31 2.46 -11.83
N THR A 123 2.59 2.10 -11.67
CA THR A 123 3.68 3.07 -11.51
C THR A 123 4.64 3.08 -12.70
N ALA A 124 4.27 2.42 -13.81
CA ALA A 124 5.06 2.45 -15.03
C ALA A 124 5.27 3.90 -15.47
N PRO A 125 6.51 4.31 -15.79
CA PRO A 125 6.77 5.67 -16.28
C PRO A 125 5.95 5.89 -17.56
N THR A 126 5.19 6.99 -17.59
CA THR A 126 4.40 7.37 -18.76
C THR A 126 5.36 7.62 -19.93
N ARG A 127 5.08 7.11 -21.13
CA ARG A 127 5.97 7.25 -22.31
C ARG A 127 6.41 8.69 -22.58
N HIS A 128 5.57 9.68 -22.25
CA HIS A 128 5.90 11.10 -22.36
C HIS A 128 7.06 11.56 -21.47
N ALA A 129 7.18 11.01 -20.25
CA ALA A 129 8.29 11.33 -19.36
C ALA A 129 9.61 10.72 -19.85
N GLN A 130 9.54 9.56 -20.50
CA GLN A 130 10.70 8.91 -21.13
C GLN A 130 11.17 9.66 -22.38
N ALA A 131 10.25 10.16 -23.21
CA ALA A 131 10.58 10.99 -24.36
C ALA A 131 11.26 12.30 -23.95
N ALA A 132 10.73 13.02 -22.96
CA ALA A 132 11.33 14.25 -22.45
C ALA A 132 12.73 14.03 -21.85
N THR A 133 12.95 12.93 -21.13
CA THR A 133 14.27 12.58 -20.57
C THR A 133 15.26 12.18 -21.67
N ALA A 134 14.80 11.53 -22.74
CA ALA A 134 15.61 11.18 -23.90
C ALA A 134 16.01 12.43 -24.70
N GLU A 135 15.07 13.34 -24.95
CA GLU A 135 15.32 14.62 -25.63
C GLU A 135 16.33 15.49 -24.86
N MET A 136 16.21 15.55 -23.53
CA MET A 136 17.12 16.32 -22.68
C MET A 136 18.55 15.74 -22.63
N ARG A 137 18.71 14.42 -22.84
CA ARG A 137 20.02 13.75 -22.94
C ARG A 137 20.69 13.91 -24.30
N ILE A 138 19.93 14.16 -25.36
CA ILE A 138 20.46 14.40 -26.71
C ILE A 138 20.90 15.86 -26.88
N ALA A 139 20.38 16.76 -26.05
CA ALA A 139 20.67 18.20 -26.06
C ALA A 139 21.86 18.64 -25.18
N ALA A 140 22.58 17.70 -24.55
CA ALA A 140 23.74 17.95 -23.68
C ALA A 140 25.01 17.33 -24.27
#